data_AF-A0A9Q8PMY9-F1
#
_entry.id   AF-A0A9Q8PMY9-F1
#
_cell.length_a   1.000
_cell.length_b   1.000
_cell.length_c   1.000
_cell.angle_alpha   90.00
_cell.angle_beta   90.00
_cell.angle_gamma   90.00
#
_symmetry.space_group_name_H-M   'P 1'
#
loop_
_entity.id
_entity.type
_entity.pdbx_description
1 polymer ?
#
loop_
_entity_poly.entity_id
_entity_poly.type
_entity_poly.pdbx_seq_one_letter_code
_entity_poly.pdbx_strand_id
1 'polypeptide(L)'
;MFTAYLILCPIVALVLVGLNWLLATSNSYIEKDGPFECGFTSFQQSRSAFSVAFILVAILFLPFDLEISSILPYVISPYTNGLYGLVILVIFLILLIVAFVVEIQLKALQLNRKYTNDLPHTELYDINIKD
;
A
#
# COMPACT_ATOMS: atom_id res chain seq x y z
N MET A 1 -11.28 32.24 1.22
CA MET A 1 -10.79 31.52 0.03
C MET A 1 -10.42 30.07 0.37
N PHE A 2 -9.55 29.81 1.35
CA PHE A 2 -9.19 28.44 1.77
C PHE A 2 -10.38 27.57 2.22
N THR A 3 -11.24 28.10 3.10
CA THR A 3 -12.44 27.38 3.59
C THR A 3 -13.42 27.06 2.47
N ALA A 4 -13.54 27.95 1.47
CA ALA A 4 -14.38 27.71 0.30
C ALA A 4 -13.86 26.54 -0.53
N TYR A 5 -12.54 26.42 -0.72
CA TYR A 5 -11.95 25.31 -1.47
C TYR A 5 -12.13 23.95 -0.76
N LEU A 6 -11.92 23.90 0.56
CA LEU A 6 -12.12 22.67 1.34
C LEU A 6 -13.56 22.14 1.27
N ILE A 7 -14.54 23.03 1.16
CA ILE A 7 -15.96 22.66 1.07
C ILE A 7 -16.36 22.35 -0.39
N LEU A 8 -15.85 23.10 -1.37
CA LEU A 8 -16.22 22.96 -2.78
C LEU A 8 -15.77 21.60 -3.38
N CYS A 9 -14.53 21.17 -3.13
CA CYS A 9 -14.01 19.92 -3.70
C CYS A 9 -14.88 18.66 -3.42
N PRO A 10 -15.22 18.35 -2.15
CA PRO A 10 -16.06 17.20 -1.88
C PRO A 10 -17.49 17.38 -2.40
N ILE A 11 -18.03 18.61 -2.39
CA ILE A 11 -19.37 18.88 -2.93
C ILE A 11 -19.42 18.58 -4.42
N VAL A 12 -18.44 19.05 -5.20
CA VAL A 12 -18.39 18.78 -6.64
C VAL A 12 -18.26 17.28 -6.91
N ALA A 13 -17.42 16.57 -6.16
CA ALA A 13 -17.30 15.11 -6.28
C ALA A 13 -18.64 14.40 -6.02
N LEU A 14 -19.37 14.78 -4.97
CA LEU A 14 -20.68 14.21 -4.64
C LEU A 14 -21.75 14.55 -5.68
N VAL A 15 -21.75 15.78 -6.21
CA VAL A 15 -22.68 16.19 -7.28
C VAL A 15 -22.45 15.36 -8.54
N LEU A 16 -21.20 15.13 -8.95
CA LEU A 16 -20.89 14.31 -10.13
C LEU A 16 -21.29 12.84 -9.94
N VAL A 17 -21.06 12.26 -8.75
CA VAL A 17 -21.53 10.91 -8.42
C VAL A 17 -23.06 10.86 -8.41
N GLY A 18 -23.74 11.85 -7.83
CA GLY A 18 -25.19 11.95 -7.80
C GLY A 18 -25.82 12.11 -9.19
N LEU A 19 -25.20 12.91 -10.05
CA LEU A 19 -25.61 13.05 -11.45
C LEU A 19 -25.41 11.74 -12.22
N ASN A 20 -24.28 11.05 -12.03
CA ASN A 20 -24.07 9.75 -12.67
C ASN A 20 -25.14 8.74 -12.23
N TRP A 21 -25.46 8.69 -10.93
CA TRP A 21 -26.50 7.80 -10.42
C TRP A 21 -27.90 8.13 -10.96
N LEU A 22 -28.22 9.41 -11.17
CA LEU A 22 -29.53 9.84 -11.69
C LEU A 22 -29.66 9.65 -13.22
N LEU A 23 -28.59 9.89 -13.98
CA LEU A 23 -28.62 9.82 -15.45
C LEU A 23 -28.20 8.45 -16.02
N ALA A 24 -27.40 7.66 -15.30
CA ALA A 24 -26.91 6.39 -15.81
C ALA A 24 -28.01 5.32 -15.80
N THR A 25 -28.15 4.62 -16.93
CA THR A 25 -29.03 3.45 -17.02
C THR A 25 -28.41 2.27 -16.30
N SER A 26 -29.04 1.82 -15.21
CA SER A 26 -28.63 0.60 -14.50
C SER A 26 -29.37 -0.61 -15.06
N ASN A 27 -28.69 -1.44 -15.86
CA ASN A 27 -29.15 -2.79 -16.21
C ASN A 27 -28.33 -3.81 -15.40
N SER A 28 -28.91 -4.37 -14.35
CA SER A 28 -28.32 -5.43 -13.52
C SER A 28 -28.68 -6.79 -14.10
N TYR A 29 -27.67 -7.64 -14.29
CA TYR A 29 -27.85 -9.05 -14.58
C TYR A 29 -26.84 -9.84 -13.77
N ILE A 30 -27.15 -11.10 -13.45
CA ILE A 30 -26.39 -11.93 -12.51
C ILE A 30 -24.89 -11.96 -12.86
N GLU A 31 -24.57 -12.11 -14.14
CA GLU A 31 -23.18 -12.15 -14.64
C GLU A 31 -22.47 -10.78 -14.63
N LYS A 32 -23.21 -9.66 -14.55
CA LYS A 32 -22.65 -8.30 -14.44
C LYS A 32 -22.22 -7.97 -13.01
N ASP A 33 -23.01 -8.47 -12.07
CA ASP A 33 -22.89 -8.13 -10.67
C ASP A 33 -21.90 -9.07 -9.94
N GLY A 34 -21.47 -10.15 -10.61
CA GLY A 34 -20.43 -11.06 -10.17
C GLY A 34 -19.00 -10.61 -10.54
N PRO A 35 -17.96 -11.17 -9.88
CA PRO A 35 -16.58 -10.95 -10.28
C PRO A 35 -16.31 -11.50 -11.68
N PHE A 36 -15.44 -10.82 -12.44
CA PHE A 36 -14.97 -11.31 -13.74
C PHE A 36 -14.03 -12.51 -13.52
N GLU A 37 -14.58 -13.73 -13.61
CA GLU A 37 -13.83 -14.99 -13.55
C GLU A 37 -13.88 -15.70 -14.92
N CYS A 38 -12.86 -16.51 -15.24
CA CYS A 38 -12.78 -17.25 -16.51
C CYS A 38 -13.76 -18.45 -16.60
N GLY A 39 -14.97 -18.34 -16.03
CA GLY A 39 -16.03 -19.36 -16.09
C GLY A 39 -16.01 -20.43 -15.00
N PHE A 40 -15.17 -20.26 -13.97
CA PHE A 40 -15.14 -21.15 -12.79
C PHE A 40 -15.50 -20.37 -11.54
N THR A 41 -16.31 -20.94 -10.66
CA THR A 41 -16.68 -20.33 -9.37
C THR A 41 -15.54 -20.46 -8.38
N SER A 42 -15.07 -19.35 -7.81
CA SER A 42 -14.03 -19.34 -6.76
C SER A 42 -14.49 -20.01 -5.45
N PHE A 43 -14.35 -21.34 -5.35
CA PHE A 43 -14.33 -22.05 -4.08
C PHE A 43 -12.92 -22.04 -3.50
N GLN A 44 -12.37 -20.85 -3.21
CA GLN A 44 -10.99 -20.71 -2.76
C GLN A 44 -10.88 -19.69 -1.62
N GLN A 45 -9.87 -19.91 -0.77
CA GLN A 45 -9.50 -19.03 0.33
C GLN A 45 -9.31 -17.58 -0.19
N SER A 46 -10.04 -16.62 0.39
CA SER A 46 -9.95 -15.19 0.03
C SER A 46 -8.56 -14.57 0.31
N ARG A 47 -7.71 -15.27 1.07
CA ARG A 47 -6.34 -14.82 1.39
C ARG A 47 -5.34 -15.47 0.45
N SER A 48 -4.72 -14.65 -0.40
CA SER A 48 -3.55 -15.05 -1.18
C SER A 48 -2.27 -14.91 -0.34
N ALA A 49 -1.34 -15.85 -0.52
CA ALA A 49 0.00 -15.73 0.05
C ALA A 49 0.77 -14.67 -0.74
N PHE A 50 1.18 -13.60 -0.07
CA PHE A 50 2.00 -12.54 -0.64
C PHE A 50 3.36 -12.49 0.07
N SER A 51 4.37 -11.92 -0.60
CA SER A 51 5.71 -11.77 -0.03
C SER A 51 5.69 -10.83 1.18
N VAL A 52 6.37 -11.21 2.25
CA VAL A 52 6.51 -10.39 3.49
C VAL A 52 7.10 -9.01 3.19
N ALA A 53 7.87 -8.85 2.12
CA ALA A 53 8.43 -7.57 1.70
C ALA A 53 7.37 -6.45 1.55
N PHE A 54 6.15 -6.77 1.11
CA PHE A 54 5.10 -5.76 0.94
C PHE A 54 4.61 -5.18 2.26
N ILE A 55 4.48 -6.00 3.31
CA ILE A 55 4.09 -5.50 4.63
C ILE A 55 5.27 -4.82 5.34
N LEU A 56 6.49 -5.27 5.06
CA LEU A 56 7.69 -4.67 5.63
C LEU A 56 7.90 -3.23 5.16
N VAL A 57 7.56 -2.90 3.90
CA VAL A 57 7.54 -1.51 3.41
C VAL A 57 6.55 -0.64 4.21
N ALA A 58 5.35 -1.15 4.53
CA ALA A 58 4.37 -0.41 5.31
C ALA A 58 4.81 -0.18 6.76
N ILE A 59 5.50 -1.16 7.36
CA ILE A 59 6.06 -1.02 8.71
C ILE A 59 7.24 -0.04 8.71
N LEU A 60 8.12 -0.09 7.70
CA LEU A 60 9.25 0.84 7.56
C LEU A 60 8.83 2.27 7.22
N PHE A 61 7.67 2.47 6.59
CA PHE A 61 7.13 3.81 6.37
C PHE A 61 6.91 4.57 7.68
N LEU A 62 6.52 3.88 8.77
CA LEU A 62 6.21 4.50 10.05
C LEU A 62 7.42 5.23 10.70
N PRO A 63 8.60 4.61 10.91
CA PRO A 63 9.75 5.31 11.47
C PRO A 63 10.30 6.41 10.54
N PHE A 64 10.22 6.22 9.22
CA PHE A 64 10.65 7.24 8.25
C PHE A 64 9.71 8.45 8.22
N ASP A 65 8.41 8.25 8.36
CA ASP A 65 7.45 9.34 8.51
C ASP A 65 7.67 10.08 9.84
N LEU A 66 7.96 9.33 10.92
CA LEU A 66 8.32 9.91 12.22
C LEU A 66 9.61 10.74 12.13
N GLU A 67 10.61 10.30 11.38
CA GLU A 67 11.85 11.04 11.14
C GLU A 67 11.57 12.44 10.61
N ILE A 68 10.80 12.54 9.51
CA ILE A 68 10.47 13.82 8.89
C ILE A 68 9.57 14.66 9.81
N SER A 69 8.59 14.04 10.46
CA SER A 69 7.72 14.69 11.43
C SER A 69 8.50 15.28 12.61
N SER A 70 9.57 14.62 13.08
CA SER A 70 10.43 15.10 14.16
C SER A 70 11.36 16.24 13.76
N ILE A 71 11.75 16.31 12.47
CA ILE A 71 12.57 17.40 11.93
C ILE A 71 11.76 18.71 11.86
N LEU A 72 10.46 18.63 11.56
CA LEU A 72 9.60 19.79 11.31
C LEU A 72 9.54 20.80 12.48
N PRO A 73 9.34 20.40 13.76
CA PRO A 73 9.39 21.32 14.90
C PRO A 73 10.72 22.07 15.04
N TYR A 74 11.84 21.40 14.79
CA TYR A 74 13.16 22.02 14.86
C TYR A 74 13.34 23.04 13.72
N VAL A 75 12.93 22.70 12.49
CA VAL A 75 13.02 23.59 11.32
C VAL A 75 12.15 24.84 11.48
N ILE A 76 10.99 24.74 12.13
CA ILE A 76 10.10 25.89 12.38
C ILE A 76 10.65 26.81 13.47
N SER A 77 11.42 26.29 14.43
CA SER A 77 11.87 27.05 15.60
C SER A 77 13.37 26.87 15.92
N PRO A 78 14.28 27.13 14.95
CA PRO A 78 15.71 26.90 15.16
C PRO A 78 16.32 27.88 16.17
N TYR A 79 15.79 29.10 16.24
CA TYR A 79 16.30 30.15 17.14
C TYR A 79 15.99 29.89 18.62
N THR A 80 14.85 29.27 18.93
CA THR A 80 14.45 29.00 20.32
C THR A 80 15.11 27.74 20.86
N ASN A 81 15.28 26.72 20.01
CA ASN A 81 15.89 25.45 20.40
C ASN A 81 17.43 25.50 20.36
N GLY A 82 18.00 26.41 19.56
CA GLY A 82 19.43 26.63 19.44
C GLY A 82 20.23 25.36 19.12
N LEU A 83 21.49 25.34 19.56
CA LEU A 83 22.39 24.19 19.36
C LEU A 83 21.95 22.96 20.16
N TYR A 84 21.26 23.13 21.29
CA TYR A 84 20.83 22.02 22.13
C TYR A 84 19.80 21.14 21.43
N GLY A 85 18.75 21.74 20.83
CA GLY A 85 17.77 20.99 20.05
C GLY A 85 18.37 20.34 18.80
N LEU A 86 19.35 20.99 18.17
CA LEU A 86 20.08 20.41 17.03
C LEU A 86 20.79 19.11 17.43
N VAL A 87 21.48 19.11 18.58
CA VAL A 87 22.23 17.92 19.04
C VAL A 87 21.28 16.76 19.33
N ILE A 88 20.15 17.01 20.00
CA ILE A 88 19.14 15.98 20.25
C ILE A 88 18.58 15.42 18.93
N LEU A 89 18.25 16.29 17.98
CA LEU A 89 17.74 15.90 16.67
C LEU A 89 18.77 15.04 15.93
N VAL A 90 20.04 15.44 15.89
CA VAL A 90 21.10 14.68 15.21
C VAL A 90 21.30 13.30 15.85
N ILE A 91 21.29 13.20 17.19
CA ILE A 91 21.38 11.91 17.88
C ILE A 91 20.20 11.02 17.52
N PHE A 92 18.98 11.57 17.49
CA PHE A 92 17.78 10.87 17.09
C PHE A 92 17.85 10.36 15.63
N LEU A 93 18.30 11.20 14.69
CA LEU A 93 18.49 10.81 13.29
C LEU A 93 19.52 9.70 13.13
N ILE A 94 20.65 9.78 13.84
CA ILE A 94 21.69 8.75 13.78
C ILE A 94 21.14 7.40 14.24
N LEU A 95 20.34 7.36 15.31
CA LEU A 95 19.70 6.12 15.79
C LEU A 95 18.79 5.50 14.71
N LEU A 96 17.97 6.30 14.04
CA LEU A 96 17.10 5.81 12.97
C LEU A 96 17.89 5.37 11.73
N ILE A 97 18.95 6.09 11.35
CA ILE A 97 19.83 5.71 10.25
C ILE A 97 20.49 4.35 10.53
N VAL A 98 20.99 4.13 11.76
CA VAL A 98 21.60 2.83 12.14
C VAL A 98 20.57 1.71 12.04
N ALA A 99 19.36 1.92 12.57
CA ALA A 99 18.28 0.94 12.46
C ALA A 99 17.94 0.61 10.99
N PHE A 100 17.90 1.63 10.13
CA PHE A 100 17.63 1.44 8.70
C PHE A 100 18.75 0.70 7.97
N VAL A 101 20.01 0.99 8.30
CA VAL A 101 21.17 0.30 7.72
C VAL A 101 21.13 -1.19 8.03
N VAL A 102 20.76 -1.57 9.27
CA VAL A 102 20.60 -2.99 9.66
C VAL A 102 19.51 -3.66 8.81
N GLU A 103 18.38 -3.00 8.60
CA GLU A 103 17.29 -3.51 7.77
C GLU A 103 17.71 -3.73 6.30
N ILE A 104 18.47 -2.82 5.71
CA ILE A 104 19.01 -2.99 4.36
C ILE A 104 19.95 -4.22 4.29
N GLN A 105 20.79 -4.40 5.31
CA GLN A 105 21.73 -5.54 5.36
C GLN A 105 20.99 -6.89 5.44
N LEU A 106 19.82 -6.92 6.09
CA LEU A 106 18.95 -8.10 6.15
C LEU A 106 18.30 -8.44 4.80
N LYS A 107 18.41 -7.57 3.78
CA LYS A 107 17.79 -7.73 2.46
C LYS A 107 16.28 -7.97 2.52
N ALA A 108 15.62 -7.50 3.57
CA ALA A 108 14.20 -7.76 3.84
C ALA A 108 13.26 -7.19 2.76
N LEU A 109 13.72 -6.18 2.02
CA LEU A 109 13.03 -5.54 0.91
C LEU A 109 13.17 -6.25 -0.44
N GLN A 110 14.01 -7.30 -0.54
CA GLN A 110 14.20 -7.99 -1.81
C GLN A 110 13.00 -8.88 -2.16
N LEU A 111 12.41 -8.61 -3.32
CA LEU A 111 11.38 -9.45 -3.90
C LEU A 111 12.02 -10.65 -4.60
N ASN A 112 12.06 -11.80 -3.92
CA ASN A 112 12.54 -13.03 -4.54
C ASN A 112 11.46 -13.63 -5.44
N ARG A 113 11.82 -13.81 -6.71
CA ARG A 113 10.99 -14.41 -7.74
C ARG A 113 11.35 -15.89 -7.88
N LYS A 114 10.73 -16.76 -7.08
CA LYS A 114 10.85 -18.21 -7.31
C LYS A 114 10.13 -18.56 -8.61
N TYR A 115 10.89 -18.90 -9.64
CA TYR A 115 10.36 -19.61 -10.80
C TYR A 115 10.59 -21.08 -10.53
N THR A 116 9.51 -21.84 -10.39
CA THR A 116 9.59 -23.29 -10.54
C THR A 116 9.77 -23.55 -12.03
N ASN A 117 10.88 -24.17 -12.43
CA ASN A 117 11.10 -24.57 -13.83
C ASN A 117 10.63 -26.00 -14.08
N ASP A 118 9.91 -26.59 -13.14
CA ASP A 118 9.68 -28.02 -13.12
C ASP A 118 8.17 -28.25 -13.21
N LEU A 119 7.70 -28.52 -14.43
CA LEU A 119 6.61 -29.44 -14.76
C LEU A 119 6.56 -29.56 -16.31
N PRO A 120 6.78 -30.73 -16.91
CA PRO A 120 6.32 -30.96 -18.28
C PRO A 120 4.80 -30.82 -18.28
N HIS A 121 4.27 -30.01 -19.21
CA HIS A 121 2.85 -29.64 -19.33
C HIS A 121 1.87 -30.83 -19.56
N THR A 122 2.31 -32.07 -19.38
CA THR A 122 1.59 -33.29 -19.75
C THR A 122 0.82 -33.92 -18.58
N GLU A 123 1.21 -33.72 -17.31
CA GLU A 123 0.55 -34.42 -16.17
C GLU A 123 -0.70 -33.72 -15.59
N LEU A 124 -0.99 -32.48 -15.98
CA LEU A 124 -2.19 -31.76 -15.49
C LEU A 124 -3.49 -32.15 -16.22
N TYR A 125 -3.41 -32.83 -17.37
CA TYR A 125 -4.60 -33.22 -18.14
C TYR A 125 -5.18 -34.57 -17.69
N ASP A 126 -4.35 -35.47 -17.14
CA ASP A 126 -4.78 -36.81 -16.74
C ASP A 126 -5.56 -36.85 -15.42
N ILE A 127 -5.43 -35.82 -14.59
CA ILE A 127 -6.14 -35.71 -13.30
C ILE A 127 -7.62 -35.32 -13.49
N ASN A 128 -8.00 -34.74 -14.63
CA ASN A 128 -9.36 -34.27 -14.92
C ASN A 128 -10.20 -35.26 -15.76
N ILE A 129 -9.65 -36.42 -16.13
CA ILE A 129 -10.35 -37.43 -16.95
C ILE A 129 -10.81 -38.63 -16.10
N LYS A 130 -10.43 -38.69 -14.82
CA LYS A 130 -10.68 -39.87 -13.97
C LYS A 130 -11.79 -39.73 -12.92
N ASP A 131 -12.47 -38.57 -12.89
CA ASP A 131 -13.63 -38.30 -12.03
C ASP A 131 -14.88 -37.96 -12.87
#